data_AF-A0A3D0DKN0-F1
#
_entry.id   AF-A0A3D0DKN0-F1
#
_cell.length_a   1.000
_cell.length_b   1.000
_cell.length_c   1.000
_cell.angle_alpha   90.00
_cell.angle_beta   90.00
_cell.angle_gamma   90.00
#
_symmetry.space_group_name_H-M   'P 1'
#
loop_
_entity.id
_entity.type
_entity.pdbx_description
1 polymer ?
#
loop_
_entity_poly.entity_id
_entity_poly.type
_entity_poly.pdbx_seq_one_letter_code
_entity_poly.pdbx_strand_id
1 'polypeptide(L)'
;MSLLSIKKKDKAFSVYEYGDYLGFIYKSDLDKIGLDKSEADDIEVDDETIDKVKDIVKYHAFDKAVTYLKDFDRSAEDIKLKLRMKKYPDYAIEEAVKLLYEYNYLNDERFAESYIRAYMDQKSKSLILKELSMKHVKVSYPDELIDRVYAEEDMTEDKAIARLMRRFEGRDMTDEKVRRRAASLLIRHGFSFEQINNHLT
;
A
#
# COMPACT_ATOMS: atom_id res chain seq x y z
N MET A 1 36.16 -5.61 7.45
CA MET A 1 36.34 -7.01 7.02
C MET A 1 35.13 -7.76 7.51
N SER A 2 34.18 -8.00 6.61
CA SER A 2 32.92 -8.68 6.87
C SER A 2 32.96 -10.10 6.32
N LEU A 3 32.14 -10.98 6.91
CA LEU A 3 31.99 -12.35 6.46
C LEU A 3 30.70 -12.50 5.67
N LEU A 4 30.82 -12.88 4.40
CA LEU A 4 29.70 -12.91 3.46
C LEU A 4 29.40 -14.34 2.99
N SER A 5 28.12 -14.74 3.06
CA SER A 5 27.63 -16.01 2.52
C SER A 5 26.66 -15.76 1.36
N ILE A 6 26.81 -16.51 0.26
CA ILE A 6 26.00 -16.41 -0.95
C ILE A 6 25.33 -17.75 -1.23
N LYS A 7 24.01 -17.75 -1.26
CA LYS A 7 23.20 -18.95 -1.47
C LYS A 7 22.30 -18.79 -2.68
N LYS A 8 22.46 -19.66 -3.67
CA LYS A 8 21.62 -19.66 -4.86
C LYS A 8 20.21 -20.10 -4.54
N LYS A 9 19.23 -19.37 -5.07
CA LYS A 9 17.80 -19.69 -5.00
C LYS A 9 17.13 -19.36 -6.33
N ASP A 10 16.78 -20.39 -7.09
CA ASP A 10 16.26 -20.29 -8.46
C ASP A 10 17.20 -19.48 -9.36
N LYS A 11 16.78 -18.26 -9.75
CA LYS A 11 17.52 -17.33 -10.61
C LYS A 11 18.24 -16.23 -9.84
N ALA A 12 18.09 -16.16 -8.51
CA ALA A 12 18.66 -15.13 -7.66
C ALA A 12 19.62 -15.75 -6.63
N PHE A 13 20.38 -14.90 -5.96
CA PHE A 13 21.33 -15.26 -4.93
C PHE A 13 20.99 -14.48 -3.66
N SER A 14 20.68 -15.19 -2.58
CA SER A 14 20.52 -14.60 -1.25
C SER A 14 21.89 -14.33 -0.65
N VAL A 15 22.10 -13.11 -0.17
CA VAL A 15 23.35 -12.66 0.42
C VAL A 15 23.18 -12.42 1.91
N TYR A 16 24.15 -12.86 2.70
CA TYR A 16 24.16 -12.75 4.15
C TYR A 16 25.48 -12.14 4.64
N GLU A 17 25.43 -11.26 5.63
CA GLU A 17 26.59 -10.70 6.34
C GLU A 17 26.56 -11.22 7.78
N TYR A 18 27.56 -11.99 8.20
CA TYR A 18 27.57 -12.65 9.53
C TYR A 18 26.29 -13.45 9.85
N GLY A 19 25.62 -13.98 8.83
CA GLY A 19 24.35 -14.68 8.95
C GLY A 19 23.10 -13.79 8.86
N ASP A 20 23.25 -12.47 8.93
CA ASP A 20 22.15 -11.51 8.74
C ASP A 20 21.81 -11.35 7.27
N TYR A 21 20.53 -11.45 6.93
CA TYR A 21 20.08 -11.40 5.55
C TYR A 21 20.17 -9.97 4.98
N LEU A 22 21.05 -9.78 3.99
CA LEU A 22 21.22 -8.51 3.30
C LEU A 22 20.24 -8.31 2.15
N GLY A 23 19.66 -9.37 1.59
CA GLY A 23 18.80 -9.28 0.41
C GLY A 23 19.14 -10.30 -0.65
N PHE A 24 18.56 -10.13 -1.83
CA PHE A 24 18.88 -10.96 -2.99
C PHE A 24 19.37 -10.12 -4.16
N ILE A 25 20.30 -10.69 -4.93
CA ILE A 25 20.87 -10.09 -6.14
C ILE A 25 20.88 -11.13 -7.27
N TYR A 26 21.07 -10.70 -8.51
CA TYR A 26 21.13 -11.60 -9.66
C TYR A 26 22.57 -11.88 -10.07
N LYS A 27 22.76 -12.86 -10.96
CA LYS A 27 24.09 -13.22 -11.46
C LYS A 27 24.82 -12.01 -12.05
N SER A 28 24.11 -11.20 -12.85
CA SER A 28 24.67 -9.99 -13.44
C SER A 28 25.17 -8.98 -12.41
N ASP A 29 24.65 -8.99 -11.19
CA ASP A 29 25.06 -8.05 -10.15
C ASP A 29 26.26 -8.55 -9.38
N LEU A 30 26.35 -9.86 -9.15
CA LEU A 30 27.58 -10.52 -8.66
C LEU A 30 28.75 -10.25 -9.60
N ASP A 31 28.53 -10.41 -10.91
CA ASP A 31 29.53 -10.17 -11.95
C ASP A 31 30.01 -8.70 -11.92
N LYS A 32 29.09 -7.72 -11.72
CA LYS A 32 29.42 -6.28 -11.64
C LYS A 32 30.32 -5.93 -10.45
N ILE A 33 30.15 -6.62 -9.32
CA ILE A 33 30.91 -6.36 -8.09
C ILE A 33 32.12 -7.29 -7.95
N GLY A 34 32.42 -8.10 -8.97
CA GLY A 34 33.58 -9.00 -8.99
C GLY A 34 33.46 -10.19 -8.04
N LEU A 35 32.25 -10.54 -7.60
CA LEU A 35 32.01 -11.71 -6.76
C LEU A 35 31.69 -12.92 -7.63
N ASP A 36 32.71 -13.58 -8.18
CA ASP A 36 32.59 -14.83 -8.97
C ASP A 36 32.33 -16.08 -8.08
N LYS A 37 31.53 -15.90 -7.03
CA LYS A 37 31.21 -16.91 -6.03
C LYS A 37 29.72 -17.18 -6.02
N SER A 38 29.26 -17.77 -7.13
CA SER A 38 27.84 -18.10 -7.33
C SER A 38 27.24 -18.91 -6.19
N GLU A 39 28.03 -19.72 -5.50
CA GLU A 39 27.71 -20.27 -4.18
C GLU A 39 29.00 -20.31 -3.36
N ALA A 40 29.00 -19.69 -2.19
CA ALA A 40 30.13 -19.71 -1.28
C ALA A 40 29.70 -19.31 0.12
N ASP A 41 30.28 -19.98 1.10
CA ASP A 41 30.13 -19.63 2.49
C ASP A 41 31.38 -18.91 2.99
N ASP A 42 31.17 -18.02 3.95
CA ASP A 42 32.19 -17.40 4.77
C ASP A 42 33.34 -16.69 4.01
N ILE A 43 32.97 -15.89 3.01
CA ILE A 43 33.92 -15.08 2.24
C ILE A 43 34.29 -13.82 3.03
N GLU A 44 35.58 -13.61 3.28
CA GLU A 44 36.07 -12.33 3.74
C GLU A 44 35.99 -11.28 2.63
N VAL A 45 35.29 -10.18 2.91
CA VAL A 45 35.16 -9.02 2.03
C VAL A 45 35.40 -7.72 2.80
N ASP A 46 35.75 -6.66 2.09
CA ASP A 46 35.79 -5.32 2.67
C ASP A 46 34.38 -4.73 2.83
N ASP A 47 34.30 -3.67 3.62
CA ASP A 47 33.03 -3.02 3.93
C ASP A 47 32.46 -2.32 2.67
N GLU A 48 33.31 -1.91 1.72
CA GLU A 48 32.90 -1.34 0.43
C GLU A 48 32.10 -2.35 -0.40
N THR A 49 32.47 -3.64 -0.37
CA THR A 49 31.73 -4.70 -1.05
C THR A 49 30.35 -4.90 -0.42
N ILE A 50 30.25 -4.81 0.90
CA ILE A 50 28.96 -4.87 1.62
C ILE A 50 28.05 -3.72 1.19
N ASP A 51 28.59 -2.50 1.11
CA ASP A 51 27.84 -1.33 0.69
C ASP A 51 27.35 -1.46 -0.75
N LYS A 52 28.19 -1.95 -1.67
CA LYS A 52 27.78 -2.25 -3.06
C LYS A 52 26.62 -3.25 -3.12
N VAL A 53 26.65 -4.31 -2.31
CA VAL A 53 25.53 -5.27 -2.22
C VAL A 53 24.26 -4.57 -1.73
N LYS A 54 24.33 -3.79 -0.64
CA LYS A 54 23.20 -3.05 -0.09
C LYS A 54 22.62 -2.07 -1.13
N ASP A 55 23.46 -1.40 -1.90
CA ASP A 55 23.04 -0.47 -2.94
C ASP A 55 22.33 -1.15 -4.11
N ILE A 56 22.81 -2.32 -4.54
CA ILE A 56 22.13 -3.15 -5.54
C ILE A 56 20.75 -3.58 -5.03
N VAL A 57 20.66 -4.02 -3.76
CA VAL A 57 19.39 -4.46 -3.17
C VAL A 57 18.40 -3.28 -3.07
N LYS A 58 18.85 -2.09 -2.65
CA LYS A 58 18.03 -0.86 -2.64
C LYS A 58 17.53 -0.52 -4.05
N TYR A 59 18.42 -0.56 -5.04
CA TYR A 59 18.07 -0.31 -6.44
C TYR A 59 16.99 -1.28 -6.94
N HIS A 60 17.15 -2.59 -6.69
CA HIS A 60 16.14 -3.57 -7.05
C HIS A 60 14.81 -3.37 -6.33
N ALA A 61 14.84 -3.00 -5.04
CA ALA A 61 13.62 -2.72 -4.29
C ALA A 61 12.86 -1.52 -4.91
N PHE A 62 13.59 -0.45 -5.24
CA PHE A 62 13.05 0.73 -5.90
C PHE A 62 12.50 0.43 -7.29
N ASP A 63 13.28 -0.21 -8.17
CA ASP A 63 12.84 -0.59 -9.52
C ASP A 63 11.59 -1.48 -9.45
N LYS A 64 11.57 -2.44 -8.51
CA LYS A 64 10.41 -3.27 -8.30
C LYS A 64 9.20 -2.47 -7.84
N ALA A 65 9.39 -1.52 -6.94
CA ALA A 65 8.32 -0.68 -6.43
C ALA A 65 7.69 0.19 -7.52
N VAL A 66 8.52 0.77 -8.40
CA VAL A 66 8.06 1.52 -9.58
C VAL A 66 7.12 0.67 -10.45
N THR A 67 7.39 -0.63 -10.60
CA THR A 67 6.47 -1.52 -11.36
C THR A 67 5.07 -1.63 -10.75
N TYR A 68 4.91 -1.45 -9.43
CA TYR A 68 3.60 -1.52 -8.76
C TYR A 68 2.75 -0.25 -8.90
N LEU A 69 3.38 0.86 -9.29
CA LEU A 69 2.79 2.19 -9.45
C LEU A 69 2.42 2.51 -10.91
N LYS A 70 2.78 1.65 -11.87
CA LYS A 70 2.48 1.88 -13.30
C LYS A 70 0.98 1.89 -13.61
N ASP A 71 0.21 1.06 -12.93
CA ASP A 71 -1.19 0.82 -13.28
C ASP A 71 -2.17 1.64 -12.43
N PHE A 72 -1.84 1.91 -11.16
CA PHE A 72 -2.73 2.56 -10.19
C PHE A 72 -1.93 3.27 -9.11
N ASP A 73 -2.47 4.37 -8.58
CA ASP A 73 -1.97 4.97 -7.34
C ASP A 73 -2.04 3.95 -6.19
N ARG A 74 -1.04 4.02 -5.30
CA ARG A 74 -0.89 3.12 -4.15
C ARG A 74 -0.51 3.97 -2.94
N SER A 75 -0.86 3.50 -1.74
CA SER A 75 -0.24 4.04 -0.53
C SER A 75 1.18 3.49 -0.35
N ALA A 76 2.01 4.18 0.43
CA ALA A 76 3.31 3.66 0.84
C ALA A 76 3.20 2.29 1.51
N GLU A 77 2.19 2.07 2.37
CA GLU A 77 1.97 0.79 3.03
C GLU A 77 1.68 -0.36 2.06
N ASP A 78 0.91 -0.12 1.01
CA ASP A 78 0.66 -1.13 -0.02
C ASP A 78 1.97 -1.51 -0.74
N ILE A 79 2.87 -0.54 -0.99
CA ILE A 79 4.20 -0.78 -1.56
C ILE A 79 5.08 -1.57 -0.59
N LYS A 80 5.16 -1.15 0.68
CA LYS A 80 5.94 -1.84 1.73
C LYS A 80 5.51 -3.30 1.86
N LEU A 81 4.21 -3.55 1.95
CA LEU A 81 3.67 -4.92 2.02
C LEU A 81 4.09 -5.77 0.82
N LYS A 82 3.94 -5.23 -0.40
CA LYS A 82 4.32 -5.95 -1.63
C LYS A 82 5.82 -6.24 -1.72
N LEU A 83 6.68 -5.32 -1.26
CA LEU A 83 8.13 -5.54 -1.24
C LEU A 83 8.53 -6.58 -0.17
N ARG A 84 7.92 -6.54 1.03
CA ARG A 84 8.14 -7.57 2.07
C ARG A 84 7.74 -8.97 1.57
N MET A 85 6.61 -9.07 0.85
CA MET A 85 6.19 -10.33 0.22
C MET A 85 7.20 -10.83 -0.83
N LYS A 86 7.95 -9.92 -1.47
CA LYS A 86 9.06 -10.25 -2.38
C LYS A 86 10.39 -10.48 -1.69
N LYS A 87 10.41 -10.50 -0.34
CA LYS A 87 11.60 -10.76 0.48
C LYS A 87 12.68 -9.67 0.38
N TYR A 88 12.30 -8.44 0.06
CA TYR A 88 13.22 -7.32 0.28
C TYR A 88 13.37 -7.05 1.80
N PRO A 89 14.58 -6.74 2.27
CA PRO A 89 14.82 -6.37 3.67
C PRO A 89 14.29 -4.96 3.97
N ASP A 90 13.94 -4.68 5.23
CA ASP A 90 13.29 -3.42 5.60
C ASP A 90 14.13 -2.18 5.25
N TYR A 91 15.47 -2.23 5.38
CA TYR A 91 16.32 -1.09 5.00
C TYR A 91 16.18 -0.69 3.53
N ALA A 92 16.03 -1.67 2.63
CA ALA A 92 15.86 -1.42 1.20
C ALA A 92 14.44 -0.95 0.88
N ILE A 93 13.45 -1.41 1.64
CA ILE A 93 12.05 -0.99 1.52
C ILE A 93 11.89 0.47 1.94
N GLU A 94 12.47 0.86 3.07
CA GLU A 94 12.39 2.24 3.55
C GLU A 94 13.09 3.20 2.59
N GLU A 95 14.27 2.84 2.06
CA GLU A 95 14.95 3.65 1.04
C GLU A 95 14.14 3.74 -0.26
N ALA A 96 13.56 2.63 -0.72
CA ALA A 96 12.70 2.64 -1.90
C ALA A 96 11.50 3.58 -1.70
N VAL A 97 10.80 3.51 -0.57
CA VAL A 97 9.65 4.38 -0.26
C VAL A 97 10.07 5.85 -0.19
N LYS A 98 11.21 6.15 0.46
CA LYS A 98 11.76 7.51 0.51
C LYS A 98 12.00 8.05 -0.90
N LEU A 99 12.71 7.31 -1.77
CA LEU A 99 12.97 7.72 -3.15
C LEU A 99 11.68 7.89 -3.96
N LEU A 100 10.66 7.05 -3.74
CA LEU A 100 9.37 7.20 -4.41
C LEU A 100 8.66 8.51 -4.04
N TYR A 101 8.77 8.97 -2.80
CA TYR A 101 8.27 10.30 -2.42
C TYR A 101 9.14 11.41 -3.02
N GLU A 102 10.46 11.29 -2.96
CA GLU A 102 11.39 12.28 -3.54
C GLU A 102 11.18 12.49 -5.05
N TYR A 103 10.95 11.41 -5.79
CA TYR A 103 10.63 11.45 -7.22
C TYR A 103 9.13 11.66 -7.52
N ASN A 104 8.31 11.92 -6.49
CA ASN A 104 6.86 12.16 -6.59
C ASN A 104 6.06 11.02 -7.26
N TYR A 105 6.60 9.80 -7.24
CA TYR A 105 5.88 8.58 -7.62
C TYR A 105 4.83 8.22 -6.58
N LEU A 106 5.15 8.39 -5.29
CA LEU A 106 4.18 8.37 -4.20
C LEU A 106 3.76 9.79 -3.86
N ASN A 107 2.45 10.00 -3.71
CA ASN A 107 1.87 11.26 -3.33
C ASN A 107 0.59 10.99 -2.53
N ASP A 108 0.64 11.27 -1.24
CA ASP A 108 -0.45 10.94 -0.31
C ASP A 108 -1.72 11.74 -0.59
N GLU A 109 -1.58 12.99 -1.03
CA GLU A 109 -2.72 13.86 -1.38
C GLU A 109 -3.41 13.35 -2.65
N ARG A 110 -2.64 13.05 -3.71
CA ARG A 110 -3.17 12.43 -4.95
C ARG A 110 -3.83 11.08 -4.67
N PHE A 111 -3.23 10.26 -3.81
CA PHE A 111 -3.80 8.98 -3.41
C PHE A 111 -5.11 9.18 -2.64
N ALA A 112 -5.14 10.12 -1.67
CA ALA A 112 -6.32 10.41 -0.88
C ALA A 112 -7.48 10.90 -1.76
N GLU A 113 -7.25 11.81 -2.69
CA GLU A 113 -8.26 12.26 -3.66
C GLU A 113 -8.83 11.09 -4.47
N SER A 114 -7.96 10.26 -5.05
CA SER A 114 -8.36 9.10 -5.84
C SER A 114 -9.15 8.09 -5.01
N TYR A 115 -8.75 7.88 -3.76
CA TYR A 115 -9.43 7.00 -2.82
C TYR A 115 -10.82 7.54 -2.44
N ILE A 116 -10.93 8.83 -2.17
CA ILE A 116 -12.23 9.47 -1.90
C ILE A 116 -13.14 9.29 -3.12
N ARG A 117 -12.68 9.63 -4.33
CA ARG A 117 -13.46 9.46 -5.57
C ARG A 117 -13.94 8.03 -5.79
N ALA A 118 -13.09 7.04 -5.49
CA ALA A 118 -13.42 5.64 -5.65
C ALA A 118 -14.48 5.11 -4.67
N TYR A 119 -14.63 5.72 -3.49
CA TYR A 119 -15.46 5.18 -2.41
C TYR A 119 -16.55 6.11 -1.88
N MET A 120 -16.59 7.38 -2.30
CA MET A 120 -17.58 8.38 -1.85
C MET A 120 -19.03 7.99 -2.15
N ASP A 121 -19.25 7.09 -3.10
CA ASP A 121 -20.57 6.58 -3.49
C ASP A 121 -21.00 5.32 -2.71
N GLN A 122 -20.14 4.83 -1.83
CA GLN A 122 -20.29 3.56 -1.12
C GLN A 122 -20.05 3.67 0.37
N LYS A 123 -19.25 4.63 0.84
CA LYS A 123 -18.83 4.73 2.24
C LYS A 123 -19.11 6.12 2.78
N SER A 124 -19.32 6.21 4.08
CA SER A 124 -19.38 7.49 4.78
C SER A 124 -18.03 8.20 4.72
N LYS A 125 -18.06 9.53 4.85
CA LYS A 125 -16.86 10.37 4.96
C LYS A 125 -15.97 9.89 6.09
N SER A 126 -16.55 9.63 7.26
CA SER A 126 -15.83 9.19 8.46
C SER A 126 -15.11 7.86 8.26
N LEU A 127 -15.73 6.90 7.56
CA LEU A 127 -15.07 5.63 7.25
C LEU A 127 -13.94 5.80 6.24
N ILE A 128 -14.13 6.63 5.20
CA ILE A 128 -13.09 6.93 4.21
C ILE A 128 -11.86 7.53 4.89
N LEU A 129 -12.06 8.56 5.73
CA LEU A 129 -10.96 9.21 6.46
C LEU A 129 -10.24 8.25 7.41
N LYS A 130 -11.01 7.40 8.12
CA LYS A 130 -10.43 6.36 8.98
C LYS A 130 -9.58 5.37 8.20
N GLU A 131 -10.05 4.92 7.03
CA GLU A 131 -9.29 4.01 6.17
C GLU A 131 -8.01 4.63 5.62
N LEU A 132 -8.06 5.91 5.21
CA LEU A 132 -6.86 6.66 4.81
C LEU A 132 -5.84 6.75 5.95
N SER A 133 -6.30 7.02 7.17
CA SER A 133 -5.46 7.05 8.37
C SER A 133 -4.82 5.68 8.67
N MET A 134 -5.60 4.59 8.60
CA MET A 134 -5.09 3.22 8.78
C MET A 134 -4.08 2.81 7.70
N LYS A 135 -4.17 3.42 6.51
CA LYS A 135 -3.19 3.26 5.42
C LYS A 135 -1.97 4.17 5.55
N HIS A 136 -1.84 4.89 6.67
CA HIS A 136 -0.79 5.86 6.96
C HIS A 136 -0.64 6.96 5.91
N VAL A 137 -1.75 7.34 5.26
CA VAL A 137 -1.79 8.44 4.29
C VAL A 137 -1.80 9.77 5.03
N LYS A 138 -0.79 10.61 4.81
CA LYS A 138 -0.63 11.90 5.47
C LYS A 138 -1.21 13.01 4.61
N VAL A 139 -2.36 13.52 5.03
CA VAL A 139 -3.00 14.71 4.45
C VAL A 139 -3.06 15.79 5.52
N SER A 140 -2.68 17.03 5.19
CA SER A 140 -2.66 18.15 6.14
C SER A 140 -4.06 18.54 6.64
N TYR A 141 -5.03 18.57 5.72
CA TYR A 141 -6.42 18.96 5.99
C TYR A 141 -7.38 17.90 5.42
N PRO A 142 -7.49 16.71 6.04
CA PRO A 142 -8.25 15.59 5.49
C PRO A 142 -9.75 15.90 5.36
N ASP A 143 -10.32 16.64 6.31
CA ASP A 143 -11.74 17.05 6.28
C ASP A 143 -12.02 18.04 5.14
N GLU A 144 -11.14 19.03 4.94
CA GLU A 144 -11.25 19.98 3.83
C GLU A 144 -11.08 19.28 2.48
N LEU A 145 -10.15 18.32 2.38
CA LEU A 145 -9.95 17.53 1.18
C LEU A 145 -11.20 16.75 0.79
N ILE A 146 -11.81 16.02 1.74
CA ILE A 146 -13.00 15.23 1.46
C ILE A 146 -14.20 16.11 1.12
N ASP A 147 -14.38 17.24 1.81
CA ASP A 147 -15.45 18.18 1.51
C ASP A 147 -15.30 18.81 0.12
N ARG A 148 -14.07 19.19 -0.26
CA ARG A 148 -13.76 19.69 -1.61
C ARG A 148 -14.08 18.65 -2.68
N VAL A 149 -13.60 17.41 -2.53
CA VAL A 149 -13.83 16.34 -3.52
C VAL A 149 -15.32 16.02 -3.63
N TYR A 150 -16.07 16.01 -2.51
CA TYR A 150 -17.52 15.83 -2.54
C TYR A 150 -18.25 16.96 -3.27
N ALA A 151 -17.83 18.21 -3.07
CA ALA A 151 -18.39 19.36 -3.77
C ALA A 151 -18.09 19.33 -5.28
N GLU A 152 -16.86 18.99 -5.67
CA GLU A 152 -16.43 18.87 -7.07
C GLU A 152 -17.25 17.81 -7.85
N GLU A 153 -17.61 16.71 -7.20
CA GLU A 153 -18.34 15.59 -7.81
C GLU A 153 -19.87 15.67 -7.60
N ASP A 154 -20.38 16.76 -6.99
CA ASP A 154 -21.79 16.90 -6.56
C ASP A 154 -22.27 15.64 -5.79
N MET A 155 -21.50 15.19 -4.81
CA MET A 155 -21.83 14.01 -4.00
C MET A 155 -22.24 14.41 -2.58
N THR A 156 -23.13 13.61 -2.00
CA THR A 156 -23.52 13.71 -0.59
C THR A 156 -23.60 12.31 0.03
N GLU A 157 -23.53 12.21 1.36
CA GLU A 157 -23.72 10.92 2.04
C GLU A 157 -25.13 10.36 1.79
N ASP A 158 -26.15 11.20 1.61
CA ASP A 158 -27.50 10.76 1.21
C ASP A 158 -27.51 10.10 -0.18
N LYS A 159 -26.77 10.64 -1.15
CA LYS A 159 -26.62 10.02 -2.48
C LYS A 159 -25.91 8.66 -2.37
N ALA A 160 -24.90 8.55 -1.51
CA ALA A 160 -24.19 7.29 -1.24
C ALA A 160 -25.11 6.23 -0.59
N ILE A 161 -25.88 6.62 0.44
CA ILE A 161 -26.86 5.74 1.10
C ILE A 161 -27.91 5.29 0.09
N ALA A 162 -28.50 6.22 -0.67
CA ALA A 162 -29.51 5.89 -1.69
C ALA A 162 -28.96 4.88 -2.72
N ARG A 163 -27.71 5.02 -3.14
CA ARG A 163 -27.05 4.06 -4.04
C ARG A 163 -26.93 2.68 -3.42
N LEU A 164 -26.51 2.57 -2.15
CA LEU A 164 -26.46 1.27 -1.46
C LEU A 164 -27.84 0.65 -1.29
N MET A 165 -28.85 1.48 -1.02
CA MET A 165 -30.24 1.07 -0.84
C MET A 165 -30.89 0.52 -2.11
N ARG A 166 -30.34 0.79 -3.30
CA ARG A 166 -30.79 0.14 -4.55
C ARG A 166 -30.80 -1.39 -4.48
N ARG A 167 -29.94 -2.00 -3.64
CA ARG A 167 -29.92 -3.46 -3.39
C ARG A 167 -31.18 -3.99 -2.72
N PHE A 168 -31.98 -3.11 -2.14
CA PHE A 168 -33.23 -3.39 -1.43
C PHE A 168 -34.45 -2.80 -2.14
N GLU A 169 -34.31 -2.31 -3.38
CA GLU A 169 -35.45 -1.87 -4.18
C GLU A 169 -36.49 -2.99 -4.33
N GLY A 170 -37.77 -2.64 -4.15
CA GLY A 170 -38.88 -3.58 -4.18
C GLY A 170 -38.97 -4.53 -2.98
N ARG A 171 -38.15 -4.34 -1.94
CA ARG A 171 -38.23 -5.10 -0.69
C ARG A 171 -39.12 -4.37 0.33
N ASP A 172 -39.86 -5.13 1.12
CA ASP A 172 -40.69 -4.60 2.20
C ASP A 172 -39.82 -4.21 3.39
N MET A 173 -39.73 -2.90 3.66
CA MET A 173 -38.95 -2.36 4.78
C MET A 173 -39.66 -2.49 6.14
N THR A 174 -40.95 -2.87 6.14
CA THR A 174 -41.67 -3.22 7.38
C THR A 174 -41.29 -4.61 7.89
N ASP A 175 -40.76 -5.49 7.01
CA ASP A 175 -40.14 -6.73 7.42
C ASP A 175 -38.84 -6.43 8.18
N GLU A 176 -38.85 -6.74 9.47
CA GLU A 176 -37.72 -6.54 10.36
C GLU A 176 -36.43 -7.21 9.86
N LYS A 177 -36.53 -8.36 9.19
CA LYS A 177 -35.37 -9.06 8.64
C LYS A 177 -34.76 -8.30 7.47
N VAL A 178 -35.58 -7.72 6.59
CA VAL A 178 -35.11 -6.88 5.48
C VAL A 178 -34.48 -5.61 6.04
N ARG A 179 -35.18 -4.93 6.95
CA ARG A 179 -34.71 -3.70 7.59
C ARG A 179 -33.36 -3.90 8.32
N ARG A 180 -33.22 -4.98 9.10
CA ARG A 180 -31.96 -5.33 9.77
C ARG A 180 -30.82 -5.56 8.78
N ARG A 181 -31.08 -6.18 7.63
CA ARG A 181 -30.05 -6.40 6.59
C ARG A 181 -29.60 -5.09 5.93
N ALA A 182 -30.55 -4.19 5.65
CA ALA A 182 -30.25 -2.86 5.13
C ALA A 182 -29.45 -2.03 6.14
N ALA A 183 -29.89 -1.95 7.39
CA ALA A 183 -29.16 -1.27 8.46
C ALA A 183 -27.75 -1.84 8.63
N SER A 184 -27.60 -3.16 8.66
CA SER A 184 -26.29 -3.82 8.78
C SER A 184 -25.36 -3.49 7.62
N LEU A 185 -25.89 -3.33 6.40
CA LEU A 185 -25.11 -2.89 5.25
C LEU A 185 -24.57 -1.47 5.49
N LEU A 186 -25.44 -0.52 5.83
CA LEU A 186 -25.07 0.87 6.03
C LEU A 186 -24.09 1.06 7.20
N ILE A 187 -24.27 0.31 8.30
CA ILE A 187 -23.33 0.33 9.45
C ILE A 187 -21.91 -0.08 9.00
N ARG A 188 -21.78 -1.14 8.20
CA ARG A 188 -20.46 -1.58 7.69
C ARG A 188 -19.83 -0.56 6.73
N HIS A 189 -20.63 0.31 6.14
CA HIS A 189 -20.18 1.40 5.29
C HIS A 189 -20.02 2.73 6.07
N GLY A 190 -20.19 2.70 7.40
CA GLY A 190 -19.79 3.78 8.30
C GLY A 190 -20.83 4.87 8.52
N PHE A 191 -22.08 4.68 8.09
CA PHE A 191 -23.15 5.67 8.27
C PHE A 191 -23.65 5.68 9.72
N SER A 192 -24.03 6.86 10.20
CA SER A 192 -24.54 7.05 11.55
C SER A 192 -25.93 6.44 11.72
N PHE A 193 -26.33 6.16 12.96
CA PHE A 193 -27.67 5.64 13.26
C PHE A 193 -28.79 6.58 12.80
N GLU A 194 -28.57 7.89 12.92
CA GLU A 194 -29.52 8.91 12.47
C GLU A 194 -29.70 8.87 10.95
N GLN A 195 -28.60 8.89 10.20
CA GLN A 195 -28.62 8.77 8.73
C GLN A 195 -29.32 7.49 8.30
N ILE A 196 -29.03 6.38 8.97
CA ILE A 196 -29.65 5.09 8.67
C ILE A 196 -31.17 5.17 8.88
N ASN A 197 -31.65 5.67 10.01
CA ASN A 197 -33.08 5.72 10.27
C ASN A 197 -33.84 6.59 9.27
N ASN A 198 -33.27 7.72 8.85
CA ASN A 198 -33.88 8.61 7.86
C ASN A 198 -34.11 7.94 6.49
N HIS A 199 -33.36 6.88 6.18
CA HIS A 199 -33.46 6.13 4.91
C HIS A 199 -34.17 4.76 5.04
N LEU A 200 -34.55 4.36 6.26
CA LEU A 200 -35.22 3.07 6.52
C LEU A 200 -36.67 3.22 7.01
N THR A 201 -37.17 4.46 7.14
CA THR A 201 -38.60 4.78 7.35
C THR A 201 -39.35 4.75 6.03
#